data_AF-F7XEZ0-F1
#
_entry.id   AF-F7XEZ0-F1
#
_cell.length_a   1.000
_cell.length_b   1.000
_cell.length_c   1.000
_cell.angle_alpha   90.00
_cell.angle_beta   90.00
_cell.angle_gamma   90.00
#
_symmetry.space_group_name_H-M   'P 1'
#
loop_
_entity.id
_entity.type
_entity.pdbx_description
1 polymer ?
#
loop_
_entity_poly.entity_id
_entity_poly.type
_entity_poly.pdbx_seq_one_letter_code
_entity_poly.pdbx_strand_id
1 'polypeptide(L)' 'MTIALEIQVEELRAELRNADAAERCQIKAELELAEAELAAAIAELEGTIDAAPPF' A
#
# COMPACT_ATOMS: atom_id res chain seq x y z
N MET A 1 1.07 -10.74 4.36
CA MET A 1 0.01 -10.01 3.62
C MET A 1 0.55 -8.70 3.06
N THR A 2 1.27 -7.90 3.86
CA THR A 2 1.95 -6.67 3.43
C THR A 2 2.87 -6.82 2.21
N ILE A 3 3.66 -7.88 2.09
CA ILE A 3 4.59 -8.09 0.95
C ILE A 3 3.87 -8.03 -0.41
N ALA A 4 2.65 -8.57 -0.52
CA ALA A 4 1.89 -8.53 -1.77
C ALA A 4 1.38 -7.11 -2.09
N LEU A 5 0.97 -6.36 -1.05
CA LEU A 5 0.58 -4.95 -1.18
C LEU A 5 1.77 -4.05 -1.54
N GLU A 6 2.96 -4.30 -0.97
CA GLU A 6 4.19 -3.58 -1.32
C GLU A 6 4.56 -3.78 -2.80
N ILE A 7 4.45 -5.01 -3.30
CA ILE A 7 4.67 -5.32 -4.71
C ILE A 7 3.64 -4.57 -5.58
N GLN A 8 2.36 -4.63 -5.23
CA GLN A 8 1.29 -3.95 -5.97
C GLN A 8 1.50 -2.42 -6.02
N VAL A 9 1.91 -1.81 -4.92
CA VAL A 9 2.23 -0.37 -4.86
C VAL A 9 3.39 -0.03 -5.81
N GLU A 10 4.44 -0.85 -5.84
CA GLU A 10 5.57 -0.63 -6.75
C GLU A 10 5.21 -0.85 -8.22
N GLU A 11 4.37 -1.83 -8.54
CA GLU A 11 3.82 -2.06 -9.88
C GLU A 11 3.00 -0.85 -10.35
N LEU A 12 2.06 -0.38 -9.53
CA LEU A 12 1.25 0.81 -9.83
C LEU A 12 2.10 2.07 -10.00
N ARG A 13 3.17 2.23 -9.22
CA ARG A 13 4.15 3.33 -9.40
C ARG A 13 4.91 3.23 -10.71
N ALA A 14 5.27 2.02 -11.14
CA ALA A 14 5.94 1.79 -12.41
C ALA A 14 5.00 2.06 -13.59
N GLU A 15 3.74 1.61 -13.50
CA GLU A 15 2.70 1.87 -14.49
C GLU A 15 2.39 3.36 -14.60
N LEU A 16 2.22 4.07 -13.48
CA LEU A 16 1.93 5.50 -13.45
C LEU A 16 2.99 6.35 -14.18
N ARG A 17 4.26 5.94 -14.13
CA ARG A 17 5.36 6.61 -14.83
C ARG A 17 5.22 6.51 -16.36
N ASN A 18 4.65 5.42 -16.85
CA ASN A 18 4.47 5.16 -18.28
C ASN A 18 3.04 5.42 -18.77
N ALA A 19 2.08 5.65 -17.87
CA ALA A 19 0.69 5.87 -18.17
C ALA A 19 0.44 7.19 -18.91
N ASP A 20 -0.51 7.14 -19.85
CA ASP A 20 -1.02 8.32 -20.53
C ASP A 20 -1.90 9.18 -19.60
N ALA A 21 -2.30 10.36 -20.06
CA ALA A 21 -3.05 11.30 -19.22
C ALA A 21 -4.44 10.78 -18.79
N ALA A 22 -5.05 9.88 -19.56
CA ALA A 22 -6.36 9.32 -19.25
C ALA A 22 -6.25 8.21 -18.21
N GLU A 23 -5.29 7.30 -18.38
CA GLU A 23 -5.04 6.16 -17.49
C GLU A 23 -4.38 6.62 -16.17
N ARG A 24 -3.57 7.67 -16.19
CA ARG A 24 -2.88 8.19 -15.01
C ARG A 24 -3.81 8.58 -13.87
N CYS A 25 -5.01 9.09 -14.16
CA CYS A 25 -5.98 9.43 -13.12
C CYS A 25 -6.51 8.17 -12.42
N GLN A 26 -6.73 7.09 -13.17
CA GLN A 26 -7.23 5.83 -12.65
C GLN A 26 -6.15 5.12 -11.83
N ILE A 27 -4.96 4.96 -12.41
CA ILE A 27 -3.81 4.32 -11.75
C ILE A 27 -3.41 5.08 -10.48
N LYS A 28 -3.51 6.42 -10.48
CA LYS A 28 -3.25 7.22 -9.28
C LYS A 28 -4.26 6.95 -8.16
N ALA A 29 -5.54 6.82 -8.49
CA ALA A 29 -6.56 6.50 -7.49
C ALA A 29 -6.37 5.09 -6.92
N GLU A 30 -5.98 4.13 -7.76
CA GLU A 30 -5.64 2.77 -7.32
C GLU A 30 -4.40 2.77 -6.43
N LEU A 31 -3.36 3.54 -6.79
CA LEU A 31 -2.15 3.68 -5.99
C LEU A 31 -2.46 4.28 -4.61
N GLU A 32 -3.26 5.35 -4.55
CA GLU A 32 -3.66 5.97 -3.29
C GLU A 32 -4.42 5.00 -2.38
N LEU A 33 -5.28 4.15 -2.95
CA LEU A 33 -6.00 3.11 -2.20
C LEU A 33 -5.04 2.05 -1.66
N ALA A 34 -4.14 1.53 -2.50
CA ALA A 34 -3.18 0.50 -2.13
C ALA A 34 -2.17 1.00 -1.07
N GLU A 35 -1.73 2.26 -1.17
CA GLU A 35 -0.87 2.89 -0.16
C GLU A 35 -1.59 3.06 1.18
N ALA A 36 -2.87 3.44 1.18
CA ALA A 36 -3.67 3.55 2.39
C ALA A 36 -3.89 2.18 3.06
N GLU A 37 -4.15 1.14 2.28
CA GLU A 37 -4.28 -0.23 2.77
C GLU A 37 -2.95 -0.76 3.34
N LEU A 38 -1.84 -0.53 2.64
CA LEU A 38 -0.52 -0.91 3.13
C LEU A 38 -0.19 -0.20 4.45
N ALA A 39 -0.47 1.10 4.56
CA ALA A 39 -0.28 1.85 5.79
C ALA A 39 -1.12 1.29 6.94
N ALA A 40 -2.38 0.92 6.68
CA ALA A 40 -3.24 0.29 7.68
C ALA A 40 -2.72 -1.09 8.10
N ALA A 41 -2.28 -1.92 7.14
CA ALA A 41 -1.73 -3.25 7.42
C ALA A 41 -0.41 -3.19 8.20
N ILE A 42 0.44 -2.19 7.94
CA ILE A 42 1.66 -1.94 8.72
C ILE A 42 1.29 -1.49 10.15
N ALA A 43 0.36 -0.55 10.30
CA ALA A 43 -0.09 -0.09 11.62
C ALA A 43 -0.74 -1.22 12.44
N GLU A 44 -1.50 -2.11 11.80
CA GLU A 44 -2.04 -3.31 12.44
C GLU A 44 -0.92 -4.25 12.89
N LEU A 45 0.08 -4.50 12.04
CA LEU A 45 1.23 -5.32 12.40
C LEU A 45 2.02 -4.71 13.57
N GLU A 46 2.30 -3.41 13.54
CA GLU A 46 2.99 -2.70 14.62
C GLU A 46 2.20 -2.70 15.93
N GLY A 47 0.88 -2.46 15.88
CA GLY A 47 0.01 -2.52 17.05
C GLY A 47 -0.17 -3.93 17.61
N THR A 48 -0.03 -4.96 16.79
CA THR A 48 -0.02 -6.37 17.24
C THR A 48 1.28 -6.73 17.97
N ILE A 49 2.39 -6.08 17.62
CA ILE A 49 3.71 -6.32 18.23
C ILE A 49 3.79 -5.68 19.63
N ASP A 50 3.04 -4.61 19.91
CA ASP A 50 2.96 -3.96 21.23
C ASP A 50 1.94 -4.61 22.20
N ALA A 51 1.77 -5.93 22.10
CA ALA A 51 1.10 -6.72 23.14
C ALA A 51 2.12 -7.01 24.26
N ALA A 52 2.38 -6.01 25.12
CA ALA A 52 3.24 -6.19 26.29
C ALA A 52 2.83 -7.43 27.10
N PRO A 53 3.77 -8.31 27.50
CA PRO A 53 3.44 -9.50 28.27
C PRO A 53 2.82 -9.10 29.60
N PRO A 54 1.84 -9.88 30.12
CA PRO A 54 1.29 -9.61 31.44
C PRO A 54 2.39 -9.97 32.45
N PHE A 55 3.00 -8.93 33.03
CA PHE A 55 3.66 -9.08 34.32
C PHE A 55 2.61 -9.37 35.38
#